data_AF-A0A5E3WRH4-F1
#
_entry.id   AF-A0A5E3WRH4-F1
#
_cell.length_a   1.000
_cell.length_b   1.000
_cell.length_c   1.000
_cell.angle_alpha   90.00
_cell.angle_beta   90.00
_cell.angle_gamma   90.00
#
_symmetry.space_group_name_H-M   'P 1'
#
loop_
_entity.id
_entity.type
_entity.pdbx_description
1 polymer ?
#
loop_
_entity_poly.entity_id
_entity_poly.type
_entity_poly.pdbx_seq_one_letter_code
_entity_poly.pdbx_strand_id
1 'polypeptide(L)'
;MPPRASSPAAQEATERLRAESRARQLAGSGPLTDIIDSKVLKRELTQFYLGQEGQQGASPGRIALNRAKRSLESIAEVAKGARRISKAVTRTLWALLLVELKFAKKHNVAASVGSIERFLQTVTSEARRDSSWDIGKVRSLLARGWPEDQNVDKLRTRELGPLPWWFAIPDLKDKEPVRRQNIYDSVFRLPPSTATSRIQPTSTTSRSASSRPAREAAGATNAALRGAIILDDDGDGTYAPENAAASASPNEGRQVTPWRFGSDTAAPFAVDMPPTAPTLLPSTAPPLPPPPAPPPGASRRTQPSPWLPPGGFTVDLKWNISDYHAHKRMLKKWPRGQHIPDGPVWEHPNAHGLKVLADGLPLTNKKPCINCSKRFYICIPRGSKACLPCYWEKGSQGKCEGYEAPDGVVEKPDYKIRLQYLRELDEAGVYPFPHHYLYEDGRAVAVC
;
A
#
# COMPACT_ATOMS: atom_id res chain seq x y z
N MET A 1 -40.92 43.60 -16.18
CA MET A 1 -40.17 42.58 -16.97
C MET A 1 -39.58 41.57 -16.00
N PRO A 2 -39.79 40.26 -16.17
CA PRO A 2 -39.15 39.25 -15.33
C PRO A 2 -37.62 39.27 -15.57
N PRO A 3 -36.79 39.07 -14.52
CA PRO A 3 -35.34 39.01 -14.66
C PRO A 3 -34.95 37.86 -15.59
N ARG A 4 -34.10 38.14 -16.58
CA ARG A 4 -33.56 37.14 -17.51
C ARG A 4 -32.83 36.06 -16.69
N ALA A 5 -33.25 34.79 -16.85
CA ALA A 5 -32.52 33.67 -16.27
C ALA A 5 -31.06 33.70 -16.75
N SER A 6 -30.11 33.53 -15.82
CA SER A 6 -28.70 33.46 -16.14
C SER A 6 -28.41 32.28 -17.07
N SER A 7 -27.60 32.50 -18.11
CA SER A 7 -27.22 31.43 -19.02
C SER A 7 -26.42 30.35 -18.29
N PRO A 8 -26.48 29.07 -18.73
CA PRO A 8 -25.69 27.99 -18.14
C PRO A 8 -24.18 28.30 -18.07
N ALA A 9 -23.63 28.93 -19.12
CA ALA A 9 -22.24 29.35 -19.15
C ALA A 9 -21.92 30.43 -18.09
N ALA A 10 -22.83 31.37 -17.85
CA ALA A 10 -22.66 32.38 -16.80
C ALA A 10 -22.73 31.76 -15.40
N GLN A 11 -23.57 30.74 -15.21
CA GLN A 11 -23.65 29.99 -13.97
C GLN A 11 -22.35 29.21 -13.72
N GLU A 12 -21.84 28.49 -14.71
CA GLU A 12 -20.57 27.74 -14.63
C GLU A 12 -19.37 28.65 -14.34
N ALA A 13 -19.27 29.79 -15.03
CA ALA A 13 -18.21 30.78 -14.78
C ALA A 13 -18.26 31.31 -13.34
N THR A 14 -19.47 31.60 -12.84
CA THR A 14 -19.66 32.06 -11.46
C THR A 14 -19.30 30.96 -10.45
N GLU A 15 -19.66 29.70 -10.71
CA GLU A 15 -19.31 28.56 -9.87
C GLU A 15 -17.80 28.32 -9.82
N ARG A 16 -17.12 28.42 -10.96
CA ARG A 16 -15.66 28.31 -11.06
C ARG A 16 -14.96 29.39 -10.25
N LEU A 17 -15.40 30.65 -10.35
CA LEU A 17 -14.86 31.75 -9.55
C LEU A 17 -15.08 31.53 -8.05
N ARG A 18 -16.25 31.00 -7.65
CA ARG A 18 -16.52 30.64 -6.25
C ARG A 18 -15.63 29.47 -5.79
N ALA A 19 -15.39 28.47 -6.63
CA ALA A 19 -14.53 27.33 -6.32
C ALA A 19 -13.07 27.77 -6.14
N GLU A 20 -12.58 28.62 -7.05
CA GLU A 20 -11.24 29.23 -6.96
C GLU A 20 -11.09 30.07 -5.70
N SER A 21 -12.05 30.95 -5.40
CA SER A 21 -12.03 31.76 -4.19
C SER A 21 -11.98 30.91 -2.91
N ARG A 22 -12.79 29.84 -2.82
CA ARG A 22 -12.74 28.89 -1.70
C ARG A 22 -11.40 28.15 -1.61
N ALA A 23 -10.87 27.69 -2.75
CA ALA A 23 -9.60 26.98 -2.81
C ALA A 23 -8.44 27.88 -2.37
N ARG A 24 -8.41 29.14 -2.82
CA ARG A 24 -7.44 30.15 -2.37
C ARG A 24 -7.56 30.40 -0.87
N GLN A 25 -8.77 30.60 -0.36
CA GLN A 25 -9.01 30.85 1.06
C GLN A 25 -8.50 29.69 1.93
N LEU A 26 -8.80 28.44 1.55
CA LEU A 26 -8.39 27.27 2.31
C LEU A 26 -6.90 26.95 2.16
N ALA A 27 -6.28 27.24 1.02
CA ALA A 27 -4.84 27.10 0.84
C ALA A 27 -4.00 28.06 1.70
N GLY A 28 -4.64 28.99 2.44
CA GLY A 28 -4.00 29.93 3.35
C GLY A 28 -3.23 31.03 2.63
N SER A 29 -2.53 31.87 3.40
CA SER A 29 -1.78 33.00 2.86
C SER A 29 -0.41 32.58 2.32
N GLY A 30 -0.14 32.79 1.04
CA GLY A 30 1.21 32.61 0.47
C GLY A 30 1.20 32.07 -0.96
N PRO A 31 2.37 31.99 -1.61
CA PRO A 31 2.52 31.39 -2.92
C PRO A 31 2.07 29.92 -2.94
N LEU A 32 1.39 29.47 -4.01
CA LEU A 32 0.95 28.07 -4.12
C LEU A 32 2.14 27.08 -4.18
N THR A 33 3.34 27.57 -4.52
CA THR A 33 4.59 26.81 -4.52
C THR A 33 5.15 26.51 -3.12
N ASP A 34 4.63 27.16 -2.08
CA ASP A 34 5.11 26.99 -0.71
C ASP A 34 4.95 25.55 -0.22
N ILE A 35 6.01 25.05 0.42
CA ILE A 35 5.99 23.78 1.15
C ILE A 35 5.35 23.99 2.51
N ILE A 36 4.39 23.13 2.85
CA ILE A 36 3.71 23.09 4.14
C ILE A 36 4.41 22.07 5.02
N ASP A 37 5.33 22.55 5.84
CA ASP A 37 5.94 21.78 6.92
C ASP A 37 5.26 22.09 8.28
N SER A 38 5.73 21.43 9.34
CA SER A 38 5.19 21.63 10.69
C SER A 38 5.40 23.06 11.22
N LYS A 39 6.41 23.79 10.75
CA LYS A 39 6.69 25.18 11.17
C LYS A 39 5.69 26.13 10.52
N VAL A 40 5.47 25.99 9.20
CA VAL A 40 4.49 26.78 8.44
C VAL A 40 3.09 26.54 8.99
N LEU A 41 2.69 25.27 9.15
CA LEU A 41 1.37 24.93 9.70
C LEU A 41 1.19 25.52 11.10
N LYS A 42 2.18 25.38 11.99
CA LYS A 42 2.11 25.94 13.35
C LYS A 42 1.96 27.46 13.34
N ARG A 43 2.70 28.17 12.47
CA ARG A 43 2.64 29.62 12.35
C ARG A 43 1.25 30.09 11.92
N GLU A 44 0.70 29.52 10.84
CA GLU A 44 -0.62 29.92 10.35
C GLU A 44 -1.75 29.57 11.32
N LEU A 45 -1.70 28.39 11.95
CA LEU A 45 -2.69 28.03 12.96
C LEU A 45 -2.60 28.92 14.19
N THR A 46 -1.40 29.32 14.62
CA THR A 46 -1.25 30.28 15.73
C THR A 46 -1.91 31.60 15.39
N GLN A 47 -1.66 32.15 14.19
CA GLN A 47 -2.29 33.39 13.74
C GLN A 47 -3.81 33.26 13.62
N PHE A 48 -4.28 32.14 13.07
CA PHE A 48 -5.71 31.84 12.97
C PHE A 48 -6.39 31.81 14.34
N TYR A 49 -5.85 31.06 15.31
CA TYR A 49 -6.48 30.96 16.64
C TYR A 49 -6.43 32.27 17.43
N LEU A 50 -5.37 33.08 17.27
CA LEU A 50 -5.32 34.43 17.86
C LEU A 50 -6.46 35.32 17.32
N GLY A 51 -6.78 35.20 16.03
CA GLY A 51 -7.90 35.92 15.42
C GLY A 51 -9.29 35.39 15.78
N GLN A 52 -9.39 34.17 16.33
CA GLN A 52 -10.67 33.56 16.74
C GLN A 52 -11.07 33.91 18.18
N GLU A 53 -10.15 34.41 19.00
CA GLU A 53 -10.46 34.83 20.36
C GLU A 53 -11.48 35.99 20.35
N GLY A 54 -12.64 35.77 20.97
CA GLY A 54 -13.71 36.77 21.04
C GLY A 54 -14.67 36.80 19.85
N GLN A 55 -14.51 35.96 18.83
CA GLN A 55 -15.46 35.89 17.71
C GLN A 55 -16.73 35.09 18.06
N GLN A 56 -17.87 35.51 17.53
CA GLN A 56 -19.11 34.73 17.56
C GLN A 56 -18.98 33.56 16.57
N GLY A 57 -18.63 32.37 17.07
CA GLY A 57 -18.39 31.18 16.25
C GLY A 57 -18.09 29.93 17.06
N ALA A 58 -17.62 28.88 16.39
CA ALA A 58 -17.13 27.68 17.07
C ALA A 58 -15.91 28.04 17.92
N SER A 59 -15.84 27.52 19.14
CA SER A 59 -14.70 27.77 20.01
C SER A 59 -13.39 27.26 19.39
N PRO A 60 -12.23 27.90 19.67
CA PRO A 60 -10.92 27.44 19.21
C PRO A 60 -10.67 25.96 19.50
N GLY A 61 -11.11 25.49 20.68
CA GLY A 61 -11.01 24.09 21.08
C GLY A 61 -11.79 23.14 20.17
N ARG A 62 -13.05 23.48 19.85
CA ARG A 62 -13.89 22.70 18.94
C ARG A 62 -13.34 22.67 17.52
N ILE A 63 -12.79 23.79 17.04
CA ILE A 63 -12.13 23.87 15.74
C ILE A 63 -10.90 22.95 15.73
N ALA A 64 -10.02 23.07 16.73
CA ALA A 64 -8.80 22.26 16.82
C ALA A 64 -9.07 20.76 16.89
N LEU A 65 -10.10 20.34 17.63
CA LEU A 65 -10.55 18.95 17.68
C LEU A 65 -11.05 18.45 16.32
N ASN A 66 -11.88 19.23 15.62
CA ASN A 66 -12.35 18.86 14.29
C ASN A 66 -11.22 18.73 13.27
N ARG A 67 -10.23 19.64 13.32
CA ARG A 67 -9.06 19.57 12.46
C ARG A 67 -8.23 18.32 12.72
N ALA A 68 -7.92 18.04 13.99
CA ALA A 68 -7.18 16.84 14.39
C ALA A 68 -7.92 15.56 13.97
N LYS A 69 -9.25 15.51 14.17
CA LYS A 69 -10.09 14.39 13.76
C LYS A 69 -10.02 14.13 12.26
N ARG A 70 -10.33 15.13 11.44
CA ARG A 70 -10.30 15.00 9.98
C ARG A 70 -8.92 14.62 9.45
N SER A 71 -7.87 15.18 10.07
CA SER A 71 -6.49 14.84 9.74
C SER A 71 -6.20 13.36 9.98
N LEU A 72 -6.54 12.86 11.18
CA LEU A 72 -6.28 11.48 11.56
C LEU A 72 -7.15 10.49 10.76
N GLU A 73 -8.43 10.78 10.56
CA GLU A 73 -9.31 9.97 9.70
C GLU A 73 -8.78 9.89 8.27
N SER A 74 -8.38 11.01 7.68
CA SER A 74 -7.84 11.03 6.31
C SER A 74 -6.51 10.26 6.20
N ILE A 75 -5.68 10.27 7.25
CA ILE A 75 -4.47 9.44 7.29
C ILE A 75 -4.83 7.96 7.40
N ALA A 76 -5.79 7.62 8.27
CA ALA A 76 -6.16 6.23 8.54
C ALA A 76 -6.61 5.50 7.28
N GLU A 77 -7.40 6.17 6.44
CA GLU A 77 -7.87 5.66 5.14
C GLU A 77 -6.71 5.23 4.23
N VAL A 78 -5.61 5.99 4.21
CA VAL A 78 -4.46 5.71 3.34
C VAL A 78 -3.33 4.95 4.04
N ALA A 79 -3.44 4.72 5.36
CA ALA A 79 -2.44 3.97 6.13
C ALA A 79 -2.64 2.44 6.03
N LYS A 80 -3.79 2.00 5.47
CA LYS A 80 -4.21 0.61 5.29
C LYS A 80 -4.31 0.23 3.79
N GLY A 81 -4.41 -1.07 3.52
CA GLY A 81 -4.79 -1.62 2.21
C GLY A 81 -3.76 -1.46 1.07
N ALA A 82 -4.21 -1.69 -0.16
CA ALA A 82 -3.37 -1.67 -1.36
C ALA A 82 -2.76 -0.30 -1.70
N ARG A 83 -3.37 0.80 -1.20
CA ARG A 83 -2.90 2.18 -1.39
C ARG A 83 -2.08 2.71 -0.21
N ARG A 84 -1.49 1.80 0.56
CA ARG A 84 -0.74 2.13 1.78
C ARG A 84 0.37 3.15 1.51
N ILE A 85 0.29 4.29 2.19
CA ILE A 85 1.31 5.34 2.11
C ILE A 85 2.70 4.84 2.53
N SER A 86 3.74 5.39 1.90
CA SER A 86 5.13 5.05 2.20
C SER A 86 5.56 5.51 3.60
N LYS A 87 6.71 5.02 4.08
CA LYS A 87 7.33 5.51 5.33
C LYS A 87 7.69 7.01 5.23
N ALA A 88 8.10 7.51 4.05
CA ALA A 88 8.45 8.92 3.90
C ALA A 88 7.21 9.82 4.00
N VAL A 89 6.12 9.47 3.30
CA VAL A 89 4.84 10.18 3.40
C VAL A 89 4.30 10.13 4.83
N THR A 90 4.33 8.95 5.47
CA THR A 90 3.90 8.80 6.88
C THR A 90 4.65 9.76 7.80
N ARG A 91 5.97 9.92 7.64
CA ARG A 91 6.76 10.84 8.46
C ARG A 91 6.29 12.29 8.31
N THR A 92 6.02 12.73 7.08
CA THR A 92 5.51 14.07 6.79
C THR A 92 4.12 14.27 7.42
N LEU A 93 3.20 13.35 7.19
CA LEU A 93 1.83 13.43 7.72
C LEU A 93 1.81 13.38 9.26
N TRP A 94 2.67 12.56 9.88
CA TRP A 94 2.81 12.49 11.33
C TRP A 94 3.29 13.83 11.91
N ALA A 95 4.26 14.48 11.27
CA ALA A 95 4.75 15.78 11.73
C ALA A 95 3.66 16.87 11.67
N LEU A 96 2.80 16.86 10.65
CA LEU A 96 1.68 17.79 10.52
C LEU A 96 0.57 17.46 11.54
N LEU A 97 0.21 16.18 11.70
CA LEU A 97 -0.79 15.74 12.67
C LEU A 97 -0.38 16.09 14.11
N LEU A 98 0.90 15.97 14.47
CA LEU A 98 1.39 16.37 15.79
C LEU A 98 1.14 17.85 16.09
N VAL A 99 1.16 18.73 15.08
CA VAL A 99 0.82 20.14 15.25
C VAL A 99 -0.67 20.29 15.56
N GLU A 100 -1.54 19.62 14.79
CA GLU A 100 -3.00 19.66 15.00
C GLU A 100 -3.37 19.12 16.39
N LEU A 101 -2.80 17.97 16.79
CA LEU A 101 -3.02 17.38 18.11
C LEU A 101 -2.51 18.28 19.25
N LYS A 102 -1.40 19.01 19.02
CA LYS A 102 -0.90 19.99 20.00
C LYS A 102 -1.85 21.17 20.17
N PHE A 103 -2.47 21.67 19.11
CA PHE A 103 -3.49 22.70 19.21
C PHE A 103 -4.77 22.17 19.85
N ALA A 104 -5.19 20.95 19.52
CA ALA A 104 -6.34 20.30 20.16
C ALA A 104 -6.14 20.20 21.68
N LYS A 105 -4.95 19.79 22.14
CA LYS A 105 -4.61 19.79 23.57
C LYS A 105 -4.55 21.19 24.17
N LYS A 106 -3.98 22.17 23.46
CA LYS A 106 -3.79 23.54 23.97
C LYS A 106 -5.11 24.27 24.21
N HIS A 107 -6.08 24.10 23.32
CA HIS A 107 -7.33 24.88 23.32
C HIS A 107 -8.52 24.17 23.98
N ASN A 108 -8.30 23.00 24.59
CA ASN A 108 -9.35 22.24 25.27
C ASN A 108 -8.90 21.88 26.68
N VAL A 109 -9.87 21.71 27.59
CA VAL A 109 -9.60 21.25 28.96
C VAL A 109 -9.13 19.79 28.94
N ALA A 110 -8.20 19.41 29.82
CA ALA A 110 -7.58 18.08 29.83
C ALA A 110 -8.61 16.93 29.83
N ALA A 111 -9.70 17.07 30.60
CA ALA A 111 -10.78 16.09 30.66
C ALA A 111 -11.44 15.80 29.30
N SER A 112 -11.52 16.81 28.42
CA SER A 112 -12.15 16.71 27.11
C SER A 112 -11.24 16.13 26.02
N VAL A 113 -9.93 15.96 26.30
CA VAL A 113 -8.94 15.41 25.35
C VAL A 113 -8.24 14.15 25.87
N GLY A 114 -8.75 13.54 26.95
CA GLY A 114 -8.11 12.39 27.59
C GLY A 114 -7.90 11.19 26.66
N SER A 115 -8.81 10.97 25.71
CA SER A 115 -8.67 9.94 24.67
C SER A 115 -7.53 10.23 23.70
N ILE A 116 -7.38 11.49 23.30
CA ILE A 116 -6.27 11.95 22.45
C ILE A 116 -4.94 11.80 23.20
N GLU A 117 -4.92 12.11 24.50
CA GLU A 117 -3.72 11.95 25.32
C GLU A 117 -3.31 10.48 25.44
N ARG A 118 -4.27 9.58 25.71
CA ARG A 118 -4.04 8.13 25.70
C ARG A 118 -3.52 7.66 24.35
N PHE A 119 -4.14 8.09 23.25
CA PHE A 119 -3.65 7.78 21.90
C PHE A 119 -2.19 8.23 21.69
N LEU A 120 -1.85 9.47 22.06
CA LEU A 120 -0.47 9.98 21.96
C LEU A 120 0.51 9.21 22.86
N GLN A 121 0.09 8.81 24.05
CA GLN A 121 0.89 7.98 24.96
C GLN A 121 1.14 6.59 24.37
N THR A 122 0.13 5.94 23.81
CA THR A 122 0.26 4.66 23.09
C THR A 122 1.23 4.78 21.92
N VAL A 123 1.06 5.80 21.06
CA VAL A 123 1.96 6.03 19.92
C VAL A 123 3.39 6.31 20.38
N THR A 124 3.57 7.10 21.44
CA THR A 124 4.90 7.41 21.97
C THR A 124 5.56 6.19 22.59
N SER A 125 4.86 5.43 23.42
CA SER A 125 5.40 4.24 24.09
C SER A 125 5.71 3.09 23.13
N GLU A 126 4.86 2.85 22.13
CA GLU A 126 5.04 1.74 21.21
C GLU A 126 6.03 2.04 20.08
N ALA A 127 6.02 3.28 19.57
CA ALA A 127 6.72 3.65 18.34
C ALA A 127 7.93 4.58 18.54
N ARG A 128 8.14 5.18 19.73
CA ARG A 128 9.34 6.01 19.98
C ARG A 128 10.40 5.21 20.72
N ARG A 129 11.64 5.20 20.20
CA ARG A 129 12.82 4.57 20.81
C ARG A 129 14.03 5.48 20.68
N ASP A 130 14.74 5.75 21.77
CA ASP A 130 15.99 6.52 21.78
C ASP A 130 15.92 7.83 20.98
N SER A 131 14.85 8.61 21.24
CA SER A 131 14.53 9.86 20.53
C SER A 131 14.16 9.73 19.04
N SER A 132 14.17 8.54 18.47
CA SER A 132 13.74 8.25 17.10
C SER A 132 12.31 7.69 17.05
N TRP A 133 11.64 7.86 15.91
CA TRP A 133 10.32 7.28 15.65
C TRP A 133 10.45 6.08 14.70
N ASP A 134 9.92 4.93 15.12
CA ASP A 134 9.64 3.81 14.24
C ASP A 134 8.42 4.15 13.38
N ILE A 135 8.67 4.68 12.20
CA ILE A 135 7.62 5.13 11.28
C ILE A 135 6.73 3.98 10.79
N GLY A 136 7.23 2.74 10.79
CA GLY A 136 6.42 1.57 10.46
C GLY A 136 5.33 1.32 11.51
N LYS A 137 5.70 1.44 12.79
CA LYS A 137 4.75 1.37 13.90
C LYS A 137 3.82 2.58 13.96
N VAL A 138 4.35 3.80 13.80
CA VAL A 138 3.52 5.02 13.72
C VAL A 138 2.44 4.85 12.65
N ARG A 139 2.79 4.40 11.44
CA ARG A 139 1.81 4.13 10.37
C ARG A 139 0.73 3.14 10.80
N SER A 140 1.13 2.05 11.45
CA SER A 140 0.22 0.98 11.91
C SER A 140 -0.72 1.45 13.02
N LEU A 141 -0.28 2.41 13.84
CA LEU A 141 -1.11 3.04 14.87
C LEU A 141 -2.04 4.10 14.28
N LEU A 142 -1.57 4.89 13.31
CA LEU A 142 -2.40 5.87 12.59
C LEU A 142 -3.53 5.18 11.82
N ALA A 143 -3.28 3.97 11.31
CA ALA A 143 -4.28 3.14 10.67
C ALA A 143 -5.49 2.84 11.59
N ARG A 144 -5.35 2.88 12.92
CA ARG A 144 -6.47 2.68 13.85
C ARG A 144 -7.51 3.80 13.79
N GLY A 145 -7.15 4.97 13.26
CA GLY A 145 -8.08 6.09 13.12
C GLY A 145 -8.30 6.88 14.40
N TRP A 146 -9.39 7.65 14.42
CA TRP A 146 -9.76 8.52 15.52
C TRP A 146 -10.22 7.70 16.75
N PRO A 147 -9.83 8.05 17.98
CA PRO A 147 -10.33 7.38 19.18
C PRO A 147 -11.86 7.46 19.26
N GLU A 148 -12.53 6.30 19.31
CA GLU A 148 -14.00 6.20 19.28
C GLU A 148 -14.68 6.89 20.47
N ASP A 149 -14.01 6.91 21.61
CA ASP A 149 -14.47 7.54 22.85
C ASP A 149 -14.32 9.07 22.82
N GLN A 150 -13.68 9.65 21.80
CA GLN A 150 -13.53 11.09 21.64
C GLN A 150 -14.63 11.65 20.73
N ASN A 151 -15.71 12.13 21.34
CA ASN A 151 -16.79 12.80 20.61
C ASN A 151 -16.36 14.18 20.10
N VAL A 152 -16.71 14.48 18.85
CA VAL A 152 -16.43 15.77 18.19
C VAL A 152 -17.58 16.12 17.26
N ASP A 153 -18.29 17.21 17.58
CA ASP A 153 -19.35 17.72 16.72
C ASP A 153 -18.78 18.31 15.44
N LYS A 154 -19.25 17.79 14.31
CA LYS A 154 -18.76 18.15 12.98
C LYS A 154 -18.98 19.64 12.67
N LEU A 155 -17.90 20.32 12.28
CA LEU A 155 -17.94 21.68 11.73
C LEU A 155 -17.93 21.67 10.20
N ARG A 156 -18.33 22.76 9.56
CA ARG A 156 -18.18 22.95 8.11
C ARG A 156 -16.72 23.25 7.79
N THR A 157 -16.25 22.86 6.61
CA THR A 157 -14.85 23.04 6.21
C THR A 157 -14.37 24.49 6.29
N ARG A 158 -15.24 25.46 5.96
CA ARG A 158 -14.94 26.90 6.06
C ARG A 158 -14.66 27.39 7.49
N GLU A 159 -15.16 26.68 8.49
CA GLU A 159 -14.99 27.02 9.92
C GLU A 159 -13.68 26.45 10.49
N LEU A 160 -12.99 25.59 9.73
CA LEU A 160 -11.76 24.94 10.19
C LEU A 160 -10.52 25.80 10.00
N GLY A 161 -10.64 26.96 9.38
CA GLY A 161 -9.50 27.84 9.10
C GLY A 161 -8.61 27.34 7.96
N PRO A 162 -7.41 27.93 7.83
CA PRO A 162 -6.53 27.71 6.69
C PRO A 162 -5.82 26.36 6.75
N LEU A 163 -5.16 26.01 5.64
CA LEU A 163 -4.28 24.85 5.50
C LEU A 163 -4.91 23.52 5.98
N PRO A 164 -6.08 23.09 5.46
CA PRO A 164 -6.57 21.74 5.65
C PRO A 164 -5.73 20.75 4.81
N TRP A 165 -4.49 20.53 5.23
CA TRP A 165 -3.46 19.74 4.51
C TRP A 165 -3.89 18.29 4.24
N TRP A 166 -4.84 17.76 5.01
CA TRP A 166 -5.38 16.43 4.80
C TRP A 166 -6.09 16.27 3.45
N PHE A 167 -6.55 17.35 2.80
CA PHE A 167 -7.08 17.26 1.43
C PHE A 167 -6.02 16.88 0.40
N ALA A 168 -4.73 17.14 0.67
CA ALA A 168 -3.66 16.79 -0.24
C ALA A 168 -3.28 15.30 -0.19
N ILE A 169 -3.67 14.57 0.87
CA ILE A 169 -3.23 13.19 1.14
C ILE A 169 -3.42 12.24 -0.05
N PRO A 170 -4.59 12.20 -0.74
CA PRO A 170 -4.82 11.25 -1.83
C PRO A 170 -3.85 11.41 -3.01
N ASP A 171 -3.28 12.61 -3.19
CA ASP A 171 -2.42 12.96 -4.32
C ASP A 171 -0.93 13.00 -3.94
N LEU A 172 -0.56 12.67 -2.70
CA LEU A 172 0.84 12.71 -2.27
C LEU A 172 1.64 11.54 -2.84
N LYS A 173 2.69 11.87 -3.59
CA LYS A 173 3.67 10.90 -4.07
C LYS A 173 4.79 10.69 -3.05
N ASP A 174 5.49 9.57 -3.18
CA ASP A 174 6.62 9.27 -2.31
C ASP A 174 7.70 10.36 -2.41
N LYS A 175 8.17 10.84 -1.26
CA LYS A 175 9.19 11.90 -1.10
C LYS A 175 8.79 13.29 -1.60
N GLU A 176 7.59 13.49 -2.13
CA GLU A 176 7.11 14.83 -2.46
C GLU A 176 6.65 15.57 -1.19
N PRO A 177 7.02 16.85 -1.01
CA PRO A 177 6.53 17.65 0.09
C PRO A 177 5.06 18.04 -0.14
N VAL A 178 4.29 18.21 0.93
CA VAL A 178 2.96 18.82 0.85
C VAL A 178 3.12 20.29 0.45
N ARG A 179 2.47 20.73 -0.62
CA ARG A 179 2.45 22.13 -1.06
C ARG A 179 1.08 22.75 -0.94
N ARG A 180 1.01 24.08 -0.87
CA ARG A 180 -0.27 24.82 -0.95
C ARG A 180 -1.03 24.51 -2.23
N GLN A 181 -0.32 24.31 -3.34
CA GLN A 181 -0.90 23.88 -4.61
C GLN A 181 -1.70 22.59 -4.46
N ASN A 182 -1.20 21.60 -3.71
CA ASN A 182 -1.93 20.33 -3.53
C ASN A 182 -3.26 20.54 -2.78
N ILE A 183 -3.29 21.44 -1.78
CA ILE A 183 -4.53 21.80 -1.08
C ILE A 183 -5.47 22.54 -2.04
N TYR A 184 -4.96 23.53 -2.76
CA TYR A 184 -5.72 24.31 -3.73
C TYR A 184 -6.40 23.41 -4.77
N ASP A 185 -5.63 22.54 -5.43
CA ASP A 185 -6.14 21.64 -6.48
C ASP A 185 -7.18 20.66 -5.95
N SER A 186 -6.97 20.15 -4.73
CA SER A 186 -7.89 19.20 -4.09
C SER A 186 -9.21 19.88 -3.71
N VAL A 187 -9.15 21.09 -3.16
CA VAL A 187 -10.34 21.87 -2.78
C VAL A 187 -11.08 22.39 -4.01
N PHE A 188 -10.38 22.81 -5.05
CA PHE A 188 -10.97 23.31 -6.29
C PHE A 188 -11.84 22.24 -6.97
N ARG A 189 -11.43 20.97 -6.88
CA ARG A 189 -12.18 19.82 -7.42
C ARG A 189 -13.39 19.41 -6.57
N LEU A 190 -13.58 19.98 -5.37
CA LEU A 190 -14.73 19.64 -4.52
C LEU A 190 -16.02 20.26 -5.09
N PRO A 191 -17.09 19.47 -5.27
CA PRO A 191 -18.37 19.98 -5.75
C PRO A 191 -18.92 21.09 -4.83
N PRO A 192 -19.55 22.14 -5.38
CA PRO A 192 -20.05 23.28 -4.61
C PRO A 192 -21.12 22.91 -3.58
N SER A 193 -21.76 21.75 -3.71
CA SER A 193 -22.83 21.26 -2.80
C SER A 193 -22.39 20.11 -1.87
N THR A 194 -21.15 19.65 -1.95
CA THR A 194 -20.62 18.61 -1.06
C THR A 194 -19.46 19.16 -0.25
N ALA A 195 -19.77 20.13 0.62
CA ALA A 195 -19.03 20.25 1.88
C ALA A 195 -19.40 19.03 2.76
N THR A 196 -18.86 17.88 2.38
CA THR A 196 -18.77 16.62 3.14
C THR A 196 -20.08 16.12 3.73
N SER A 197 -20.88 15.42 2.92
CA SER A 197 -21.76 14.38 3.44
C SER A 197 -21.64 13.15 2.54
N ARG A 198 -21.28 12.01 3.15
CA ARG A 198 -21.31 10.63 2.64
C ARG A 198 -20.11 10.12 1.82
N ILE A 199 -19.16 9.50 2.52
CA ILE A 199 -18.78 8.10 2.24
C ILE A 199 -19.32 7.31 3.44
N GLN A 200 -20.55 6.82 3.33
CA GLN A 200 -21.12 5.77 4.18
C GLN A 200 -22.33 5.17 3.43
N PRO A 201 -22.52 3.84 3.49
CA PRO A 201 -23.62 3.16 2.80
C PRO A 201 -24.97 3.55 3.40
N THR A 202 -25.99 3.59 2.55
CA THR A 202 -27.34 4.04 2.89
C THR A 202 -28.21 2.89 3.37
N SER A 203 -28.51 2.86 4.66
CA SER A 203 -29.82 2.40 5.14
C SER A 203 -30.74 3.63 5.23
N THR A 204 -31.67 3.77 4.30
CA THR A 204 -32.76 4.76 4.40
C THR A 204 -34.09 4.04 4.39
N THR A 205 -34.67 3.88 5.58
CA THR A 205 -36.10 4.03 5.78
C THR A 205 -36.44 5.52 5.76
N SER A 206 -37.14 6.00 4.74
CA SER A 206 -38.20 6.98 4.95
C SER A 206 -39.30 6.83 3.89
N ARG A 207 -40.52 6.68 4.40
CA ARG A 207 -41.77 6.86 3.69
C ARG A 207 -41.92 8.35 3.38
N SER A 208 -42.22 8.72 2.14
CA SER A 208 -43.41 9.50 1.77
C SER A 208 -43.48 9.72 0.25
N ALA A 209 -44.71 9.68 -0.22
CA ALA A 209 -45.19 9.54 -1.58
C ALA A 209 -44.65 10.54 -2.61
N SER A 210 -44.29 10.01 -3.78
CA SER A 210 -44.39 10.71 -5.07
C SER A 210 -44.64 9.68 -6.16
N SER A 211 -45.77 9.81 -6.84
CA SER A 211 -46.35 8.90 -7.80
C SER A 211 -45.61 8.92 -9.15
N ARG A 212 -44.71 7.95 -9.37
CA ARG A 212 -44.30 7.52 -10.72
C ARG A 212 -44.12 6.01 -10.74
N PRO A 213 -44.55 5.29 -11.80
CA PRO A 213 -44.37 3.84 -11.88
C PRO A 213 -42.88 3.51 -11.93
N ALA A 214 -42.41 2.72 -10.96
CA ALA A 214 -41.03 2.26 -10.92
C ALA A 214 -40.81 1.20 -12.02
N ARG A 215 -39.71 1.32 -12.77
CA ARG A 215 -39.26 0.32 -13.74
C ARG A 215 -39.09 -1.04 -13.05
N GLU A 216 -40.04 -1.95 -13.29
CA GLU A 216 -40.10 -3.29 -12.69
C GLU A 216 -38.81 -4.12 -12.91
N ALA A 217 -38.11 -3.88 -14.03
CA ALA A 217 -36.84 -4.56 -14.33
C ALA A 217 -35.71 -4.24 -13.32
N ALA A 218 -35.66 -3.03 -12.75
CA ALA A 218 -34.66 -2.69 -11.73
C ALA A 218 -35.04 -3.22 -10.33
N GLY A 219 -36.34 -3.48 -10.10
CA GLY A 219 -36.84 -4.08 -8.87
C GLY A 219 -36.48 -5.57 -8.77
N ALA A 220 -36.64 -6.30 -9.88
CA ALA A 220 -36.31 -7.73 -9.94
C ALA A 220 -34.81 -8.00 -9.71
N THR A 221 -33.92 -7.21 -10.32
CA THR A 221 -32.46 -7.36 -10.13
C THR A 221 -32.03 -7.03 -8.70
N ASN A 222 -32.64 -6.01 -8.07
CA ASN A 222 -32.35 -5.66 -6.69
C ASN A 222 -32.94 -6.66 -5.67
N ALA A 223 -34.06 -7.31 -6.01
CA ALA A 223 -34.61 -8.39 -5.19
C ALA A 223 -33.74 -9.65 -5.26
N ALA A 224 -33.20 -9.99 -6.44
CA ALA A 224 -32.25 -11.09 -6.61
C ALA A 224 -30.92 -10.83 -5.86
N LEU A 225 -30.42 -9.59 -5.84
CA LEU A 225 -29.19 -9.23 -5.12
C LEU A 225 -29.35 -9.15 -3.59
N ARG A 226 -30.57 -8.96 -3.07
CA ARG A 226 -30.82 -8.95 -1.61
C ARG A 226 -30.88 -10.34 -0.97
N GLY A 227 -31.07 -11.40 -1.77
CA GLY A 227 -31.08 -12.78 -1.31
C GLY A 227 -29.74 -13.52 -1.45
N ALA A 228 -28.76 -12.91 -2.12
CA ALA A 228 -27.42 -13.47 -2.24
C ALA A 228 -26.65 -13.20 -0.94
N ILE A 229 -26.42 -14.25 -0.14
CA ILE A 229 -25.45 -14.21 0.94
C ILE A 229 -24.06 -14.15 0.29
N ILE A 230 -23.49 -12.96 0.22
CA ILE A 230 -22.08 -12.77 -0.12
C ILE A 230 -21.31 -13.04 1.17
N LEU A 231 -20.67 -14.21 1.22
CA LEU A 231 -19.62 -14.48 2.20
C LEU A 231 -18.41 -13.66 1.75
N ASP A 232 -18.21 -12.50 2.38
CA ASP A 232 -16.93 -11.80 2.32
C ASP A 232 -15.92 -12.64 3.10
N ASP A 233 -15.06 -13.33 2.36
CA ASP A 233 -13.89 -14.02 2.88
C ASP A 233 -12.83 -12.95 3.15
N ASP A 234 -12.67 -12.55 4.42
CA ASP A 234 -11.64 -11.62 4.91
C ASP A 234 -10.23 -12.27 4.87
N GLY A 235 -9.91 -12.92 3.75
CA GLY A 235 -8.58 -13.42 3.42
C GLY A 235 -7.72 -12.28 2.89
N ASP A 236 -7.00 -11.61 3.80
CA ASP A 236 -5.79 -10.89 3.45
C ASP A 236 -4.93 -11.81 2.54
N GLY A 237 -4.71 -11.35 1.30
CA GLY A 237 -4.22 -12.15 0.20
C GLY A 237 -3.02 -13.03 0.56
N THR A 238 -3.31 -14.29 0.78
CA THR A 238 -2.32 -15.36 0.82
C THR A 238 -2.54 -16.22 -0.41
N TYR A 239 -1.47 -16.49 -1.13
CA TYR A 239 -1.46 -17.25 -2.38
C TYR A 239 -2.11 -18.64 -2.19
N ALA A 240 -3.14 -18.96 -2.98
CA ALA A 240 -3.77 -20.27 -3.07
C ALA A 240 -3.43 -20.92 -4.43
N PRO A 241 -2.57 -21.97 -4.48
CA PRO A 241 -2.11 -22.56 -5.74
C PRO A 241 -3.12 -23.44 -6.47
N GLU A 242 -4.28 -23.77 -5.89
CA GLU A 242 -5.21 -24.75 -6.47
C GLU A 242 -5.93 -24.27 -7.74
N ASN A 243 -5.87 -22.98 -8.09
CA ASN A 243 -6.49 -22.43 -9.31
C ASN A 243 -5.53 -22.26 -10.51
N ALA A 244 -4.28 -22.70 -10.41
CA ALA A 244 -3.31 -22.59 -11.51
C ALA A 244 -3.18 -23.86 -12.39
N ALA A 245 -3.85 -24.96 -12.02
CA ALA A 245 -3.71 -26.26 -12.71
C ALA A 245 -4.87 -26.63 -13.66
N ALA A 246 -5.88 -25.78 -13.85
CA ALA A 246 -7.05 -26.09 -14.69
C ALA A 246 -7.08 -25.29 -16.00
N SER A 247 -5.97 -25.19 -16.71
CA SER A 247 -5.97 -24.68 -18.09
C SER A 247 -4.73 -25.13 -18.87
N ALA A 248 -4.60 -26.44 -19.09
CA ALA A 248 -3.86 -26.99 -20.23
C ALA A 248 -4.06 -28.52 -20.28
N SER A 249 -4.98 -29.01 -21.11
CA SER A 249 -4.74 -30.23 -21.90
C SER A 249 -5.69 -30.32 -23.09
N PRO A 250 -5.22 -30.90 -24.22
CA PRO A 250 -5.85 -30.77 -25.53
C PRO A 250 -6.81 -31.93 -25.86
N ASN A 251 -7.70 -31.64 -26.82
CA ASN A 251 -8.70 -32.52 -27.44
C ASN A 251 -8.17 -33.90 -27.89
N GLU A 252 -8.95 -34.94 -27.60
CA GLU A 252 -9.22 -36.07 -28.50
C GLU A 252 -10.66 -36.58 -28.29
N GLY A 253 -11.42 -36.80 -29.38
CA GLY A 253 -12.47 -37.84 -29.39
C GLY A 253 -13.96 -37.46 -29.32
N ARG A 254 -14.47 -36.77 -30.35
CA ARG A 254 -15.65 -37.18 -31.16
C ARG A 254 -17.10 -37.16 -30.58
N GLN A 255 -17.90 -36.28 -31.21
CA GLN A 255 -19.34 -36.32 -31.60
C GLN A 255 -20.43 -36.31 -30.53
N VAL A 256 -21.29 -35.26 -30.55
CA VAL A 256 -22.66 -35.26 -31.15
C VAL A 256 -23.10 -33.78 -31.37
N THR A 257 -23.49 -33.42 -32.59
CA THR A 257 -24.27 -32.22 -32.99
C THR A 257 -25.78 -32.52 -32.93
N PRO A 258 -26.73 -31.57 -33.15
CA PRO A 258 -26.66 -30.11 -33.33
C PRO A 258 -27.72 -29.35 -32.49
N TRP A 259 -27.65 -28.01 -32.37
CA TRP A 259 -28.84 -27.15 -32.44
C TRP A 259 -28.46 -25.75 -32.96
N ARG A 260 -29.18 -25.29 -34.00
CA ARG A 260 -29.01 -24.04 -34.76
C ARG A 260 -30.26 -23.18 -34.60
N PHE A 261 -30.09 -21.86 -34.59
CA PHE A 261 -30.90 -20.81 -35.26
C PHE A 261 -30.28 -19.45 -34.87
N GLY A 262 -30.06 -18.43 -35.68
CA GLY A 262 -30.26 -18.07 -37.10
C GLY A 262 -29.42 -16.79 -37.35
N SER A 263 -28.88 -16.56 -38.56
CA SER A 263 -29.49 -15.68 -39.58
C SER A 263 -29.60 -14.22 -39.11
N ASP A 264 -29.04 -13.17 -39.70
CA ASP A 264 -28.36 -12.89 -40.96
C ASP A 264 -27.64 -11.55 -40.74
N THR A 265 -26.49 -11.30 -41.37
CA THR A 265 -26.25 -10.13 -42.25
C THR A 265 -24.78 -10.01 -42.64
N ALA A 266 -24.60 -9.65 -43.90
CA ALA A 266 -23.44 -9.88 -44.72
C ALA A 266 -22.38 -8.77 -44.67
N ALA A 267 -21.13 -9.14 -44.98
CA ALA A 267 -20.26 -8.34 -45.84
C ALA A 267 -19.21 -9.25 -46.51
N PRO A 268 -18.97 -9.10 -47.84
CA PRO A 268 -18.17 -10.03 -48.63
C PRO A 268 -16.71 -9.59 -48.73
N PHE A 269 -15.79 -10.55 -48.80
CA PHE A 269 -14.51 -10.35 -49.47
C PHE A 269 -14.20 -11.60 -50.30
N ALA A 270 -14.25 -11.40 -51.61
CA ALA A 270 -13.90 -12.39 -52.60
C ALA A 270 -12.37 -12.58 -52.62
N VAL A 271 -11.94 -13.84 -52.62
CA VAL A 271 -10.56 -14.21 -52.97
C VAL A 271 -10.65 -15.02 -54.25
N ASP A 272 -10.10 -14.45 -55.32
CA ASP A 272 -9.85 -15.14 -56.58
C ASP A 272 -8.88 -16.31 -56.36
N MET A 273 -9.27 -17.48 -56.84
CA MET A 273 -8.40 -18.66 -56.95
C MET A 273 -8.34 -19.07 -58.42
N PRO A 274 -7.15 -19.26 -59.01
CA PRO A 274 -7.00 -20.09 -60.19
C PRO A 274 -6.72 -21.57 -59.83
N PRO A 275 -6.94 -22.50 -60.78
CA PRO A 275 -7.21 -23.90 -60.50
C PRO A 275 -5.98 -24.82 -60.43
N THR A 276 -6.13 -25.85 -59.59
CA THR A 276 -5.65 -27.24 -59.68
C THR A 276 -4.51 -27.60 -60.65
N ALA A 277 -3.43 -28.19 -60.11
CA ALA A 277 -2.98 -29.55 -60.46
C ALA A 277 -1.88 -30.07 -59.47
N PRO A 278 -1.70 -31.40 -59.32
CA PRO A 278 -1.09 -32.01 -58.14
C PRO A 278 0.31 -32.60 -58.41
N THR A 279 1.23 -32.46 -57.45
CA THR A 279 2.45 -33.30 -57.41
C THR A 279 2.88 -33.59 -55.97
N LEU A 280 2.89 -34.88 -55.65
CA LEU A 280 3.41 -35.50 -54.43
C LEU A 280 4.93 -35.29 -54.32
N LEU A 281 5.43 -34.68 -53.23
CA LEU A 281 6.78 -34.91 -52.67
C LEU A 281 6.81 -34.50 -51.17
N PRO A 282 7.67 -35.13 -50.34
CA PRO A 282 7.74 -34.86 -48.90
C PRO A 282 8.55 -33.58 -48.63
N SER A 283 7.92 -32.61 -47.96
CA SER A 283 8.56 -31.36 -47.56
C SER A 283 9.36 -31.55 -46.26
N THR A 284 10.64 -31.86 -46.39
CA THR A 284 11.64 -31.63 -45.33
C THR A 284 11.81 -30.12 -45.15
N ALA A 285 11.21 -29.57 -44.10
CA ALA A 285 11.44 -28.19 -43.69
C ALA A 285 12.93 -28.03 -43.29
N PRO A 286 13.64 -27.01 -43.80
CA PRO A 286 15.02 -26.75 -43.39
C PRO A 286 15.04 -26.33 -41.91
N PRO A 287 16.08 -26.72 -41.15
CA PRO A 287 16.24 -26.29 -39.77
C PRO A 287 16.33 -24.77 -39.71
N LEU A 288 15.53 -24.17 -38.81
CA LEU A 288 15.57 -22.74 -38.53
C LEU A 288 17.02 -22.33 -38.19
N PRO A 289 17.56 -21.26 -38.81
CA PRO A 289 18.90 -20.80 -38.49
C PRO A 289 18.96 -20.38 -37.01
N PRO A 290 20.09 -20.64 -36.32
CA PRO A 290 20.25 -20.24 -34.92
C PRO A 290 20.10 -18.72 -34.78
N PRO A 291 19.51 -18.24 -33.68
CA PRO A 291 19.31 -16.81 -33.48
C PRO A 291 20.64 -16.07 -33.57
N PRO A 292 20.65 -14.87 -34.18
CA PRO A 292 21.88 -14.11 -34.39
C PRO A 292 22.56 -13.80 -33.05
N ALA A 293 23.89 -13.91 -33.04
CA ALA A 293 24.68 -13.59 -31.86
C ALA A 293 24.39 -12.13 -31.42
N PRO A 294 24.23 -11.88 -30.11
CA PRO A 294 23.99 -10.53 -29.62
C PRO A 294 25.15 -9.60 -30.03
N PRO A 295 24.87 -8.33 -30.34
CA PRO A 295 25.87 -7.41 -30.86
C PRO A 295 27.03 -7.24 -29.88
N PRO A 296 28.29 -7.13 -30.37
CA PRO A 296 29.45 -6.88 -29.53
C PRO A 296 29.25 -5.56 -28.78
N GLY A 297 29.14 -5.63 -27.45
CA GLY A 297 28.84 -4.48 -26.59
C GLY A 297 27.51 -4.54 -25.84
N ALA A 298 26.63 -5.50 -26.15
CA ALA A 298 25.48 -5.80 -25.29
C ALA A 298 25.98 -6.41 -23.97
N SER A 299 26.21 -5.57 -22.95
CA SER A 299 26.46 -6.00 -21.59
C SER A 299 25.33 -6.95 -21.19
N ARG A 300 25.64 -8.25 -21.08
CA ARG A 300 24.72 -9.22 -20.49
C ARG A 300 24.32 -8.63 -19.15
N ARG A 301 23.03 -8.27 -18.99
CA ARG A 301 22.51 -7.86 -17.69
C ARG A 301 22.93 -8.93 -16.70
N THR A 302 23.80 -8.56 -15.76
CA THR A 302 24.33 -9.50 -14.77
C THR A 302 23.13 -10.12 -14.10
N GLN A 303 22.99 -11.44 -14.22
CA GLN A 303 21.91 -12.19 -13.61
C GLN A 303 21.78 -11.73 -12.15
N PRO A 304 20.59 -11.28 -11.71
CA PRO A 304 20.41 -10.83 -10.34
C PRO A 304 20.87 -11.95 -9.43
N SER A 305 21.70 -11.61 -8.45
CA SER A 305 22.27 -12.64 -7.58
C SER A 305 21.17 -13.52 -6.99
N PRO A 306 21.36 -14.84 -6.96
CA PRO A 306 20.36 -15.83 -6.50
C PRO A 306 20.00 -15.74 -5.01
N TRP A 307 20.66 -14.84 -4.29
CA TRP A 307 20.45 -14.56 -2.86
C TRP A 307 19.68 -13.27 -2.60
N LEU A 308 19.24 -12.58 -3.65
CA LEU A 308 18.41 -11.37 -3.55
C LEU A 308 16.93 -11.73 -3.37
N PRO A 309 16.11 -10.78 -2.87
CA PRO A 309 14.67 -10.95 -2.88
C PRO A 309 14.18 -11.28 -4.30
N PRO A 310 13.30 -12.29 -4.44
CA PRO A 310 12.63 -12.56 -5.70
C PRO A 310 11.89 -11.33 -6.23
N GLY A 311 11.66 -11.27 -7.54
CA GLY A 311 10.85 -10.18 -8.11
C GLY A 311 9.42 -10.22 -7.54
N GLY A 312 8.89 -9.04 -7.18
CA GLY A 312 7.58 -8.92 -6.53
C GLY A 312 7.60 -9.06 -5.01
N PHE A 313 8.72 -9.43 -4.40
CA PHE A 313 8.83 -9.50 -2.94
C PHE A 313 8.82 -8.10 -2.31
N THR A 314 7.74 -7.72 -1.62
CA THR A 314 7.57 -6.38 -1.03
C THR A 314 7.58 -6.37 0.50
N VAL A 315 7.85 -7.50 1.15
CA VAL A 315 7.76 -7.61 2.62
C VAL A 315 8.98 -6.97 3.29
N ASP A 316 8.73 -6.19 4.35
CA ASP A 316 9.74 -5.52 5.17
C ASP A 316 10.24 -6.50 6.24
N LEU A 317 11.51 -6.88 6.15
CA LEU A 317 12.14 -7.86 7.06
C LEU A 317 12.86 -7.15 8.21
N LYS A 318 12.63 -7.60 9.45
CA LYS A 318 13.11 -6.95 10.68
C LYS A 318 14.46 -7.45 11.19
N TRP A 319 14.84 -8.69 10.84
CA TRP A 319 16.15 -9.27 11.19
C TRP A 319 16.53 -9.21 12.68
N ASN A 320 15.56 -9.28 13.60
CA ASN A 320 15.78 -9.07 15.03
C ASN A 320 15.11 -10.15 15.90
N ILE A 321 15.00 -11.36 15.37
CA ILE A 321 14.48 -12.53 16.07
C ILE A 321 15.52 -12.98 17.11
N SER A 322 15.08 -13.17 18.35
CA SER A 322 15.93 -13.51 19.50
C SER A 322 16.32 -14.99 19.58
N ASP A 323 15.54 -15.88 18.99
CA ASP A 323 15.84 -17.32 18.87
C ASP A 323 15.23 -17.85 17.55
N TYR A 324 16.08 -18.12 16.58
CA TYR A 324 15.68 -18.64 15.28
C TYR A 324 15.27 -20.11 15.31
N HIS A 325 15.75 -20.91 16.28
CA HIS A 325 15.22 -22.27 16.47
C HIS A 325 13.79 -22.23 16.98
N ALA A 326 13.49 -21.35 17.94
CA ALA A 326 12.10 -21.12 18.38
C ALA A 326 11.23 -20.60 17.24
N HIS A 327 11.73 -19.66 16.45
CA HIS A 327 11.03 -19.15 15.27
C HIS A 327 10.73 -20.27 14.26
N LYS A 328 11.72 -21.10 13.92
CA LYS A 328 11.51 -22.27 13.04
C LYS A 328 10.47 -23.24 13.61
N ARG A 329 10.54 -23.55 14.92
CA ARG A 329 9.53 -24.40 15.58
C ARG A 329 8.12 -23.79 15.52
N MET A 330 8.01 -22.47 15.67
CA MET A 330 6.74 -21.75 15.54
C MET A 330 6.20 -21.85 14.11
N LEU A 331 7.05 -21.64 13.09
CA LEU A 331 6.66 -21.79 11.69
C LEU A 331 6.17 -23.21 11.39
N LYS A 332 6.88 -24.25 11.84
CA LYS A 332 6.45 -25.65 11.67
C LYS A 332 5.13 -25.99 12.38
N LYS A 333 4.71 -25.19 13.37
CA LYS A 333 3.45 -25.34 14.11
C LYS A 333 2.36 -24.38 13.64
N TRP A 334 2.56 -23.69 12.52
CA TRP A 334 1.56 -22.79 11.97
C TRP A 334 0.23 -23.54 11.75
N PRO A 335 -0.94 -22.90 11.96
CA PRO A 335 -2.22 -23.56 11.77
C PRO A 335 -2.32 -24.23 10.40
N ARG A 336 -2.65 -25.53 10.39
CA ARG A 336 -2.83 -26.30 9.14
C ARG A 336 -3.94 -25.68 8.31
N GLY A 337 -3.74 -25.60 7.00
CA GLY A 337 -4.66 -24.96 6.07
C GLY A 337 -4.53 -23.44 5.99
N GLN A 338 -3.70 -22.81 6.83
CA GLN A 338 -3.30 -21.42 6.68
C GLN A 338 -1.88 -21.36 6.11
N HIS A 339 -1.69 -20.55 5.08
CA HIS A 339 -0.37 -20.35 4.50
C HIS A 339 0.42 -19.35 5.33
N ILE A 340 1.66 -19.72 5.68
CA ILE A 340 2.55 -18.83 6.45
C ILE A 340 2.85 -17.56 5.63
N PRO A 341 2.77 -16.35 6.20
CA PRO A 341 3.19 -15.15 5.50
C PRO A 341 4.68 -15.23 5.09
N ASP A 342 5.00 -14.76 3.88
CA ASP A 342 6.37 -14.82 3.34
C ASP A 342 7.41 -14.16 4.28
N GLY A 343 7.07 -13.03 4.91
CA GLY A 343 7.98 -12.29 5.79
C GLY A 343 8.68 -13.17 6.83
N PRO A 344 7.94 -13.81 7.76
CA PRO A 344 8.49 -14.73 8.74
C PRO A 344 9.40 -15.84 8.18
N VAL A 345 9.08 -16.42 7.01
CA VAL A 345 9.92 -17.45 6.37
C VAL A 345 11.24 -16.84 5.91
N TRP A 346 11.16 -15.71 5.21
CA TRP A 346 12.32 -15.04 4.65
C TRP A 346 13.11 -14.19 5.67
N GLU A 347 12.64 -14.00 6.91
CA GLU A 347 13.47 -13.45 7.99
C GLU A 347 14.48 -14.48 8.54
N HIS A 348 14.27 -15.77 8.30
CA HIS A 348 15.09 -16.83 8.87
C HIS A 348 16.43 -17.00 8.11
N PRO A 349 17.62 -17.03 8.78
CA PRO A 349 18.93 -17.16 8.14
C PRO A 349 19.06 -18.36 7.21
N ASN A 350 18.49 -19.51 7.59
CA ASN A 350 18.46 -20.69 6.73
C ASN A 350 17.79 -20.44 5.36
N ALA A 351 16.76 -19.58 5.26
CA ALA A 351 16.17 -19.21 3.98
C ALA A 351 17.16 -18.50 3.04
N HIS A 352 18.28 -18.01 3.58
CA HIS A 352 19.39 -17.37 2.88
C HIS A 352 20.64 -18.24 2.84
N GLY A 353 20.51 -19.53 3.16
CA GLY A 353 21.62 -20.48 3.14
C GLY A 353 22.65 -20.28 4.25
N LEU A 354 22.29 -19.58 5.34
CA LEU A 354 23.18 -19.33 6.46
C LEU A 354 22.77 -20.17 7.67
N LYS A 355 23.75 -20.70 8.41
CA LYS A 355 23.51 -21.54 9.59
C LYS A 355 23.03 -20.72 10.78
N VAL A 356 22.16 -21.35 11.57
CA VAL A 356 21.83 -20.94 12.95
C VAL A 356 22.60 -21.87 13.89
N LEU A 357 23.35 -21.29 14.83
CA LEU A 357 24.18 -21.99 15.80
C LEU A 357 23.31 -22.68 16.87
N ALA A 358 23.93 -23.47 17.75
CA ALA A 358 23.23 -24.25 18.75
C ALA A 358 22.43 -23.39 19.76
N ASP A 359 22.85 -22.16 19.99
CA ASP A 359 22.19 -21.17 20.85
C ASP A 359 20.94 -20.53 20.24
N GLY A 360 20.59 -20.87 18.99
CA GLY A 360 19.45 -20.29 18.30
C GLY A 360 19.75 -18.97 17.59
N LEU A 361 21.00 -18.51 17.58
CA LEU A 361 21.42 -17.30 16.88
C LEU A 361 22.28 -17.65 15.66
N PRO A 362 22.24 -16.84 14.59
CA PRO A 362 23.22 -16.95 13.52
C PRO A 362 24.58 -16.47 14.01
N LEU A 363 25.64 -16.78 13.26
CA LEU A 363 26.91 -16.08 13.43
C LEU A 363 26.67 -14.56 13.24
N THR A 364 27.20 -13.73 14.13
CA THR A 364 27.05 -12.27 14.05
C THR A 364 28.40 -11.57 14.00
N ASN A 365 28.48 -10.44 13.31
CA ASN A 365 29.60 -9.52 13.45
C ASN A 365 29.73 -9.07 14.91
N LYS A 366 30.96 -9.01 15.45
CA LYS A 366 31.24 -8.53 16.82
C LYS A 366 30.70 -7.12 17.04
N LYS A 367 30.87 -6.28 16.01
CA LYS A 367 30.28 -4.95 15.92
C LYS A 367 29.36 -4.88 14.72
N PRO A 368 28.07 -4.51 14.88
CA PRO A 368 27.17 -4.36 13.75
C PRO A 368 27.61 -3.20 12.84
N CYS A 369 27.33 -3.33 11.54
CA CYS A 369 27.56 -2.22 10.61
C CYS A 369 26.66 -1.01 10.95
N ILE A 370 27.02 0.17 10.46
CA ILE A 370 26.28 1.42 10.73
C ILE A 370 24.79 1.28 10.40
N ASN A 371 24.46 0.62 9.29
CA ASN A 371 23.08 0.43 8.86
C ASN A 371 22.31 -0.54 9.76
N CYS A 372 22.92 -1.67 10.13
CA CYS A 372 22.31 -2.63 11.04
C CYS A 372 22.13 -2.03 12.44
N SER A 373 23.11 -1.27 12.93
CA SER A 373 23.03 -0.55 14.20
C SER A 373 21.88 0.47 14.21
N LYS A 374 21.77 1.30 13.17
CA LYS A 374 20.68 2.30 13.03
C LYS A 374 19.28 1.68 12.99
N ARG A 375 19.17 0.45 12.49
CA ARG A 375 17.89 -0.25 12.30
C ARG A 375 17.61 -1.34 13.33
N PHE A 376 18.53 -1.52 14.29
CA PHE A 376 18.46 -2.58 15.29
C PHE A 376 18.33 -3.98 14.67
N TYR A 377 19.02 -4.20 13.55
CA TYR A 377 19.11 -5.51 12.90
C TYR A 377 20.27 -6.30 13.47
N ILE A 378 20.10 -7.63 13.55
CA ILE A 378 21.21 -8.55 13.79
C ILE A 378 22.13 -8.54 12.55
N CYS A 379 23.39 -8.19 12.75
CA CYS A 379 24.35 -8.01 11.66
C CYS A 379 25.01 -9.36 11.30
N ILE A 380 24.36 -10.12 10.42
CA ILE A 380 24.77 -11.48 10.05
C ILE A 380 25.78 -11.44 8.88
N PRO A 381 27.04 -11.89 9.04
CA PRO A 381 28.01 -11.91 7.96
C PRO A 381 27.72 -13.07 6.99
N ARG A 382 28.04 -12.89 5.70
CA ARG A 382 27.74 -13.87 4.63
C ARG A 382 28.94 -14.16 3.71
N GLY A 383 30.15 -14.06 4.23
CA GLY A 383 31.40 -14.30 3.50
C GLY A 383 31.64 -13.32 2.35
N SER A 384 31.20 -12.06 2.49
CA SER A 384 31.32 -11.02 1.45
C SER A 384 31.40 -9.61 2.04
N LYS A 385 31.50 -8.59 1.16
CA LYS A 385 31.54 -7.16 1.52
C LYS A 385 30.29 -6.61 2.23
N ALA A 386 29.15 -7.31 2.22
CA ALA A 386 27.94 -6.86 2.89
C ALA A 386 27.35 -7.97 3.77
N CYS A 387 26.85 -7.61 4.96
CA CYS A 387 26.06 -8.50 5.82
C CYS A 387 24.70 -8.83 5.16
N LEU A 388 24.03 -9.87 5.63
CA LEU A 388 22.77 -10.35 5.07
C LEU A 388 21.68 -9.26 5.00
N PRO A 389 21.34 -8.51 6.07
CA PRO A 389 20.30 -7.48 5.97
C PRO A 389 20.62 -6.38 4.96
N CYS A 390 21.87 -5.88 4.97
CA CYS A 390 22.30 -4.82 4.04
C CYS A 390 22.32 -5.31 2.59
N TYR A 391 22.63 -6.60 2.40
CA TYR A 391 22.65 -7.23 1.11
C TYR A 391 21.24 -7.46 0.55
N TRP A 392 20.33 -7.98 1.38
CA TRP A 392 18.94 -8.24 1.02
C TRP A 392 18.20 -6.95 0.62
N GLU A 393 18.41 -5.89 1.39
CA GLU A 393 17.84 -4.57 1.09
C GLU A 393 18.60 -3.80 -0.03
N LYS A 394 19.48 -4.49 -0.78
CA LYS A 394 20.28 -3.98 -1.91
C LYS A 394 20.95 -2.63 -1.65
N GLY A 395 21.62 -2.46 -0.50
CA GLY A 395 22.39 -1.24 -0.21
C GLY A 395 21.58 0.06 -0.32
N SER A 396 20.24 0.00 -0.31
CA SER A 396 19.32 1.11 -0.62
C SER A 396 19.38 2.28 0.37
N GLN A 397 20.26 2.20 1.38
CA GLN A 397 20.53 3.27 2.34
C GLN A 397 22.02 3.47 2.67
N GLY A 398 22.95 2.87 1.93
CA GLY A 398 24.39 3.10 2.09
C GLY A 398 25.25 1.83 2.06
N LYS A 399 26.57 2.02 2.09
CA LYS A 399 27.55 0.93 2.13
C LYS A 399 27.46 0.17 3.45
N CYS A 400 27.68 -1.15 3.42
CA CYS A 400 27.81 -1.95 4.62
C CYS A 400 29.21 -1.74 5.20
N GLU A 401 29.34 -0.79 6.13
CA GLU A 401 30.63 -0.38 6.70
C GLU A 401 30.57 -0.19 8.23
N GLY A 402 31.74 -0.06 8.85
CA GLY A 402 31.86 0.13 10.31
C GLY A 402 31.56 -1.11 11.16
N TYR A 403 31.42 -2.29 10.54
CA TYR A 403 31.29 -3.56 11.24
C TYR A 403 32.67 -4.13 11.61
N GLU A 404 32.67 -5.00 12.62
CA GLU A 404 33.83 -5.83 12.99
C GLU A 404 33.44 -7.29 12.79
N ALA A 405 34.19 -7.99 11.94
CA ALA A 405 33.90 -9.38 11.58
C ALA A 405 33.98 -10.31 12.81
N PRO A 406 33.23 -11.43 12.82
CA PRO A 406 33.43 -12.46 13.84
C PRO A 406 34.84 -13.06 13.75
N ASP A 407 35.26 -13.71 14.82
CA ASP A 407 36.47 -14.53 14.79
C ASP A 407 36.27 -15.75 13.88
N GLY A 408 37.29 -16.06 13.08
CA GLY A 408 37.31 -17.24 12.21
C GLY A 408 36.73 -17.01 10.82
N VAL A 409 36.54 -18.13 10.10
CA VAL A 409 36.11 -18.12 8.70
C VAL A 409 34.60 -17.97 8.62
N VAL A 410 34.13 -16.93 7.94
CA VAL A 410 32.71 -16.75 7.65
C VAL A 410 32.34 -17.62 6.45
N GLU A 411 31.50 -18.63 6.68
CA GLU A 411 30.95 -19.47 5.63
C GLU A 411 30.08 -18.66 4.66
N LYS A 412 30.17 -18.99 3.37
CA LYS A 412 29.29 -18.41 2.35
C LYS A 412 27.92 -19.10 2.39
N PRO A 413 26.85 -18.40 1.95
CA PRO A 413 25.54 -19.00 1.76
C PRO A 413 25.58 -20.33 0.99
N ASP A 414 24.89 -21.36 1.52
CA ASP A 414 24.76 -22.69 0.92
C ASP A 414 23.31 -22.99 0.53
N TYR A 415 23.09 -23.38 -0.72
CA TYR A 415 21.77 -23.75 -1.23
C TYR A 415 21.19 -24.96 -0.51
N LYS A 416 22.03 -25.89 -0.05
CA LYS A 416 21.57 -27.09 0.67
C LYS A 416 20.84 -26.70 1.95
N ILE A 417 21.34 -25.70 2.67
CA ILE A 417 20.72 -25.19 3.90
C ILE A 417 19.35 -24.56 3.59
N ARG A 418 19.28 -23.74 2.53
CA ARG A 418 18.04 -23.11 2.07
C ARG A 418 16.99 -24.15 1.67
N LEU A 419 17.38 -25.11 0.83
CA LEU A 419 16.50 -26.17 0.35
C LEU A 419 15.99 -27.04 1.49
N GLN A 420 16.88 -27.46 2.40
CA GLN A 420 16.49 -28.25 3.57
C GLN A 420 15.48 -27.49 4.43
N TYR A 421 15.72 -26.20 4.69
CA TYR A 421 14.80 -25.39 5.48
C TYR A 421 13.41 -25.27 4.86
N LEU A 422 13.33 -25.01 3.55
CA LEU A 422 12.04 -24.88 2.86
C LEU A 422 11.31 -26.22 2.74
N ARG A 423 12.04 -27.31 2.47
CA ARG A 423 11.46 -28.67 2.47
C ARG A 423 10.89 -29.05 3.83
N GLU A 424 11.55 -28.69 4.92
CA GLU A 424 11.02 -28.95 6.26
C GLU A 424 9.72 -28.19 6.58
N LEU A 425 9.47 -27.04 5.93
CA LEU A 425 8.21 -26.30 6.06
C LEU A 425 7.12 -26.88 5.14
N ASP A 426 7.51 -27.33 3.95
CA ASP A 426 6.66 -28.01 2.99
C ASP A 426 6.17 -29.36 3.54
N GLU A 427 7.07 -30.18 4.09
CA GLU A 427 6.77 -31.44 4.78
C GLU A 427 5.86 -31.25 6.00
N ALA A 428 5.93 -30.08 6.66
CA ALA A 428 5.03 -29.73 7.75
C ALA A 428 3.63 -29.29 7.26
N GLY A 429 3.44 -29.10 5.95
CA GLY A 429 2.17 -28.71 5.33
C GLY A 429 1.77 -27.27 5.62
N VAL A 430 2.74 -26.40 5.95
CA VAL A 430 2.49 -25.02 6.38
C VAL A 430 3.00 -23.97 5.39
N TYR A 431 3.92 -24.37 4.50
CA TYR A 431 4.45 -23.49 3.46
C TYR A 431 4.87 -24.34 2.26
N PRO A 432 4.07 -24.39 1.18
CA PRO A 432 4.42 -25.17 0.01
C PRO A 432 5.75 -24.70 -0.56
N PHE A 433 6.52 -25.61 -1.16
CA PHE A 433 7.80 -25.22 -1.74
C PHE A 433 7.59 -24.06 -2.75
N PRO A 434 8.31 -22.93 -2.61
CA PRO A 434 7.98 -21.72 -3.36
C PRO A 434 8.59 -21.76 -4.76
N HIS A 435 8.06 -22.61 -5.64
CA HIS A 435 8.55 -22.80 -7.02
C HIS A 435 8.54 -21.51 -7.86
N HIS A 436 7.68 -20.55 -7.51
CA HIS A 436 7.62 -19.24 -8.15
C HIS A 436 8.77 -18.30 -7.75
N TYR A 437 9.44 -18.58 -6.62
CA TYR A 437 10.59 -17.82 -6.14
C TYR A 437 11.91 -18.54 -6.32
N LEU A 438 11.91 -19.88 -6.23
CA LEU A 438 13.12 -20.69 -6.24
C LEU A 438 12.98 -21.88 -7.19
N TYR A 439 14.04 -22.15 -7.93
CA TYR A 439 14.22 -23.44 -8.61
C TYR A 439 14.51 -24.54 -7.57
N GLU A 440 14.35 -25.81 -7.99
CA GLU A 440 14.63 -26.97 -7.13
C GLU A 440 16.10 -27.07 -6.68
N ASP A 441 17.01 -26.38 -7.38
CA ASP A 441 18.42 -26.25 -7.01
C ASP A 441 18.67 -25.14 -5.96
N GLY A 442 17.63 -24.42 -5.54
CA GLY A 442 17.67 -23.38 -4.50
C GLY A 442 18.02 -21.98 -5.00
N ARG A 443 18.23 -21.79 -6.31
CA ARG A 443 18.47 -20.47 -6.90
C ARG A 443 17.16 -19.69 -7.07
N ALA A 444 17.24 -18.36 -6.94
CA ALA A 444 16.10 -17.50 -7.23
C ALA A 444 15.69 -17.57 -8.71
N VAL A 445 14.39 -17.64 -8.97
CA VAL A 445 13.82 -17.54 -10.31
C VAL A 445 14.11 -16.14 -10.85
N ALA A 446 14.81 -16.07 -11.98
CA ALA A 446 15.06 -14.81 -12.67
C ALA A 446 13.74 -14.34 -13.29
N VAL A 447 13.21 -13.22 -12.80
CA VAL A 447 12.11 -12.54 -13.48
C VAL A 447 12.69 -11.87 -14.72
N CYS A 448 12.35 -12.41 -15.89
CA CYS A 448 12.73 -11.88 -17.20
C CYS A 448 12.11 -10.51 -17.46
#